data_AF-A0A6S7B6E9-F1
#
_entry.id   AF-A0A6S7B6E9-F1
#
_cell.length_a   1.000
_cell.length_b   1.000
_cell.length_c   1.000
_cell.angle_alpha   90.00
_cell.angle_beta   90.00
_cell.angle_gamma   90.00
#
_symmetry.space_group_name_H-M   'P 1'
#
loop_
_entity.id
_entity.type
_entity.pdbx_description
1 polymer ?
#
loop_
_entity_poly.entity_id
_entity_poly.type
_entity_poly.pdbx_seq_one_letter_code
_entity_poly.pdbx_strand_id
1 'polypeptide(L)'
;MFGLVILFFQLFVCLVLFAVGLWSVARPKHLQHFIHSNFALLPAVRKGVRITPIFIRLAGMYLLWFAYTLTISFHEEILWVERQFEIRPPGS
;
A
#
# COMPACT_ATOMS: atom_id res chain seq x y z
N MET A 1 -23.25 9.35 0.56
CA MET A 1 -22.96 8.06 1.23
C MET A 1 -21.98 7.19 0.43
N PHE A 2 -22.24 6.85 -0.84
CA PHE A 2 -21.35 5.99 -1.63
C PHE A 2 -19.90 6.50 -1.77
N GLY A 3 -19.69 7.80 -2.01
CA GLY A 3 -18.34 8.37 -2.10
C GLY A 3 -17.51 8.26 -0.82
N LEU A 4 -18.15 8.37 0.36
CA LEU A 4 -17.49 8.27 1.67
C LEU A 4 -17.05 6.83 1.97
N VAL A 5 -17.86 5.86 1.56
CA VAL A 5 -17.54 4.43 1.65
C VAL A 5 -16.37 4.08 0.73
N ILE A 6 -16.37 4.59 -0.51
CA ILE A 6 -15.27 4.39 -1.47
C ILE A 6 -13.98 4.98 -0.91
N LEU A 7 -14.02 6.21 -0.39
CA LEU A 7 -12.87 6.87 0.22
C LEU A 7 -12.32 6.08 1.42
N PHE A 8 -13.20 5.54 2.28
CA PHE A 8 -12.79 4.68 3.39
C PHE A 8 -12.07 3.41 2.92
N PHE A 9 -12.64 2.68 1.96
CA PHE A 9 -12.00 1.48 1.40
C PHE A 9 -10.66 1.81 0.74
N GLN A 10 -10.60 2.93 0.03
CA GLN A 10 -9.41 3.33 -0.71
C GLN A 10 -8.29 3.76 0.25
N LEU A 11 -8.60 4.46 1.36
CA LEU A 11 -7.66 4.71 2.46
C LEU A 11 -7.17 3.42 3.13
N PHE A 12 -8.09 2.48 3.38
CA PHE A 12 -7.76 1.18 3.95
C PHE A 12 -6.79 0.40 3.04
N VAL A 13 -7.10 0.33 1.73
CA VAL A 13 -6.23 -0.30 0.74
C VAL A 13 -4.87 0.40 0.70
N CYS A 14 -4.83 1.73 0.72
CA CYS A 14 -3.58 2.49 0.71
C CYS A 14 -2.70 2.16 1.93
N LEU A 15 -3.29 2.08 3.13
CA LEU A 15 -2.59 1.67 4.36
C LEU A 15 -2.05 0.24 4.28
N VAL A 16 -2.85 -0.70 3.78
CA VAL A 16 -2.43 -2.10 3.61
C VAL A 16 -1.28 -2.20 2.62
N LEU A 17 -1.37 -1.56 1.47
CA LEU A 17 -0.32 -1.58 0.45
C LEU A 17 0.97 -0.93 0.95
N PHE A 18 0.85 0.18 1.69
CA PHE A 18 2.00 0.82 2.31
C PHE A 18 2.67 -0.06 3.37
N ALA A 19 1.88 -0.67 4.27
CA ALA A 19 2.40 -1.56 5.30
C ALA A 19 3.08 -2.81 4.70
N VAL A 20 2.45 -3.44 3.71
CA VAL A 20 3.02 -4.61 3.01
C VAL A 20 4.25 -4.23 2.20
N GLY A 21 4.23 -3.09 1.51
CA GLY A 21 5.37 -2.58 0.75
C GLY A 21 6.56 -2.28 1.66
N LEU A 22 6.33 -1.59 2.78
CA LEU A 22 7.35 -1.29 3.78
C LEU A 22 7.91 -2.57 4.40
N TRP A 23 7.06 -3.53 4.74
CA TRP A 23 7.49 -4.81 5.29
C TRP A 23 8.34 -5.61 4.28
N SER A 24 7.96 -5.57 3.01
CA SER A 24 8.69 -6.22 1.90
C SER A 24 10.09 -5.61 1.70
N VAL A 25 10.23 -4.29 1.86
CA VAL A 25 11.53 -3.60 1.75
C VAL A 25 12.41 -3.85 2.99
N ALA A 26 11.83 -3.67 4.18
CA ALA A 26 12.56 -3.75 5.46
C ALA A 26 12.96 -5.19 5.82
N ARG A 27 12.06 -6.17 5.64
CA ARG A 27 12.28 -7.58 6.03
C ARG A 27 11.80 -8.57 4.94
N PRO A 28 12.42 -8.57 3.75
CA PRO A 28 11.99 -9.43 2.63
C PRO A 28 12.06 -10.94 2.94
N LYS A 29 13.05 -11.37 3.76
CA LYS A 29 13.19 -12.80 4.14
C LYS A 29 12.05 -13.26 5.05
N HIS A 30 11.54 -12.38 5.90
CA HIS A 30 10.42 -12.69 6.78
C HIS A 30 9.13 -12.83 5.97
N LEU A 31 8.92 -11.93 4.99
CA LEU A 31 7.80 -12.01 4.08
C LEU A 31 7.86 -13.28 3.21
N GLN A 32 9.04 -13.62 2.69
CA GLN A 32 9.22 -14.87 1.93
C GLN A 32 8.85 -16.09 2.77
N HIS A 33 9.30 -16.14 4.03
CA HIS A 33 8.96 -17.22 4.95
C HIS A 33 7.46 -17.26 5.23
N PHE A 34 6.83 -16.11 5.47
CA PHE A 34 5.39 -16.02 5.72
C PHE A 34 4.56 -16.49 4.52
N ILE A 35 4.92 -16.09 3.29
CA ILE A 35 4.20 -16.54 2.10
C ILE A 35 4.44 -18.03 1.84
N HIS A 36 5.65 -18.52 2.07
CA HIS A 36 5.95 -19.94 1.98
C HIS A 36 5.13 -20.75 3.00
N SER A 37 5.05 -20.31 4.26
CA SER A 37 4.35 -21.05 5.32
C SER A 37 2.83 -21.01 5.19
N ASN A 38 2.26 -19.91 4.70
CA ASN A 38 0.80 -19.74 4.64
C ASN A 38 0.21 -20.12 3.29
N PHE A 39 0.96 -19.95 2.20
CA PHE A 39 0.42 -20.09 0.83
C PHE A 39 1.20 -21.10 -0.03
N ALA A 40 2.33 -21.63 0.44
CA ALA A 40 3.23 -22.54 -0.29
C ALA A 40 3.67 -22.03 -1.69
N LEU A 41 3.46 -20.74 -1.97
CA LEU A 41 3.60 -20.12 -3.30
C LEU A 41 5.05 -19.77 -3.66
N LEU A 42 5.94 -19.68 -2.67
CA LEU A 42 7.34 -19.35 -2.85
C LEU A 42 8.22 -20.52 -2.41
N PRO A 43 9.37 -20.78 -3.04
CA PRO A 43 10.31 -21.78 -2.57
C PRO A 43 10.85 -21.40 -1.19
N ALA A 44 11.05 -22.43 -0.35
CA ALA A 44 11.64 -22.30 0.98
C ALA A 44 12.92 -21.44 0.91
N VAL A 45 13.15 -20.61 1.93
CA VAL A 45 14.29 -19.68 2.00
C VAL A 45 15.61 -20.48 2.04
N ARG A 46 16.10 -20.91 0.87
CA ARG A 46 17.36 -21.65 0.74
C ARG A 46 18.52 -20.66 0.90
N LYS A 47 19.46 -21.01 1.79
CA LYS A 47 20.74 -20.30 1.96
C LYS A 47 21.56 -20.42 0.65
N GLY A 48 21.35 -19.52 -0.31
CA GLY A 48 22.11 -19.49 -1.56
C GLY A 48 21.42 -18.70 -2.68
N VAL A 49 20.09 -18.82 -2.81
CA VAL A 49 19.34 -18.12 -3.87
C VAL A 49 18.84 -16.78 -3.34
N ARG A 50 19.59 -15.71 -3.64
CA ARG A 50 19.23 -14.32 -3.24
C ARG A 50 18.23 -13.65 -4.20
N ILE A 51 17.82 -14.34 -5.25
CA ILE A 51 16.96 -13.80 -6.31
C ILE A 51 15.56 -13.48 -5.77
N THR A 52 14.96 -14.41 -5.02
CA THR A 52 13.62 -14.26 -4.43
C THR A 52 13.47 -13.04 -3.51
N PRO A 53 14.34 -12.80 -2.52
CA PRO A 53 14.22 -11.61 -1.67
C PRO A 53 14.47 -10.29 -2.44
N ILE A 54 15.19 -10.30 -3.56
CA ILE A 54 15.34 -9.12 -4.44
C ILE A 54 14.01 -8.81 -5.13
N PHE A 55 13.35 -9.81 -5.71
CA PHE A 55 12.02 -9.62 -6.32
C PHE A 55 10.97 -9.16 -5.29
N ILE A 56 11.03 -9.69 -4.06
CA ILE A 56 10.14 -9.23 -2.97
C ILE A 56 10.38 -7.76 -2.64
N ARG A 57 11.64 -7.32 -2.58
CA ARG A 57 11.95 -5.89 -2.39
C ARG A 57 11.48 -5.03 -3.55
N LEU A 58 11.65 -5.50 -4.79
CA LEU A 58 11.20 -4.78 -5.99
C LEU A 58 9.67 -4.63 -6.00
N ALA A 59 8.95 -5.72 -5.70
CA ALA A 59 7.50 -5.69 -5.53
C ALA A 59 7.09 -4.75 -4.38
N GLY A 60 7.83 -4.75 -3.26
CA GLY A 60 7.63 -3.82 -2.16
C GLY A 60 7.81 -2.35 -2.54
N MET A 61 8.86 -2.04 -3.31
CA MET A 61 9.07 -0.69 -3.86
C MET A 61 7.95 -0.28 -4.81
N TYR A 62 7.49 -1.20 -5.67
CA TYR A 62 6.35 -0.95 -6.55
C TYR A 62 5.06 -0.69 -5.76
N LEU A 63 4.80 -1.46 -4.71
CA LEU A 63 3.67 -1.27 -3.79
C LEU A 63 3.71 0.09 -3.09
N LEU A 64 4.89 0.51 -2.63
CA LEU A 64 5.09 1.83 -2.01
C LEU A 64 4.87 2.96 -3.02
N TRP A 65 5.40 2.83 -4.23
CA TRP A 65 5.17 3.79 -5.32
C TRP A 65 3.69 3.90 -5.68
N PHE A 66 3.00 2.75 -5.75
CA PHE A 66 1.59 2.69 -6.05
C PHE A 66 0.74 3.32 -4.93
N ALA A 67 1.04 3.02 -3.67
CA ALA A 67 0.40 3.66 -2.51
C ALA A 67 0.61 5.19 -2.52
N TYR A 68 1.82 5.66 -2.87
CA TYR A 68 2.10 7.08 -3.02
C TYR A 68 1.29 7.73 -4.16
N THR A 69 1.18 7.05 -5.31
CA THR A 69 0.40 7.54 -6.45
C THR A 69 -1.10 7.60 -6.10
N LEU A 70 -1.61 6.56 -5.45
CA LEU A 70 -2.96 6.55 -4.86
C LEU A 70 -3.15 7.75 -3.94
N THR A 71 -2.19 8.01 -3.04
CA THR A 71 -2.20 9.15 -2.11
C THR A 71 -2.41 10.49 -2.83
N ILE A 72 -1.76 10.69 -3.97
CA ILE A 72 -1.93 11.88 -4.82
C ILE A 72 -3.33 11.91 -5.46
N SER A 73 -3.83 10.77 -5.95
CA SER A 73 -5.17 10.70 -6.57
C SER A 73 -6.30 11.03 -5.60
N PHE A 74 -6.15 10.84 -4.28
CA PHE A 74 -7.15 11.26 -3.30
C PHE A 74 -7.26 12.78 -3.14
N HIS A 75 -6.28 13.56 -3.60
CA HIS A 75 -6.30 15.01 -3.39
C HIS A 75 -7.58 15.63 -3.96
N GLU A 76 -8.05 15.14 -5.10
CA GLU A 76 -9.30 15.58 -5.74
C GLU A 76 -10.55 15.16 -4.95
N GLU A 77 -10.57 13.96 -4.36
CA GLU A 77 -11.70 13.49 -3.53
C GLU A 77 -11.74 14.19 -2.16
N ILE A 78 -10.58 14.49 -1.56
CA ILE A 78 -10.48 15.24 -0.29
C ILE A 78 -10.98 16.67 -0.49
N LEU A 79 -10.61 17.33 -1.59
CA LEU A 79 -11.13 18.66 -1.95
C LEU A 79 -12.64 18.66 -2.22
N TRP A 80 -13.19 17.54 -2.72
CA TRP A 80 -14.63 17.38 -2.87
C TRP A 80 -15.34 17.25 -1.51
N VAL A 81 -14.78 16.47 -0.58
CA VAL A 81 -15.28 16.36 0.80
C VAL A 81 -15.18 17.71 1.54
N GLU A 82 -14.07 18.44 1.40
CA GLU A 82 -13.89 19.77 2.01
C GLU A 82 -14.96 20.77 1.53
N ARG A 83 -15.28 20.77 0.23
CA ARG A 83 -16.36 21.61 -0.33
C ARG A 83 -17.75 21.21 0.15
N GLN A 84 -18.00 19.92 0.36
CA GLN A 84 -19.29 19.43 0.88
C GLN A 84 -19.50 19.76 2.36
N PHE A 85 -18.42 19.87 3.14
CA PHE A 85 -18.48 20.15 4.59
C PHE A 85 -18.30 21.64 4.96
N GLU A 86 -18.15 22.54 4.00
CA GLU A 86 -18.14 24.00 4.20
C GLU A 86 -17.17 24.46 5.32
N ILE A 87 -16.01 23.79 5.45
CA ILE A 87 -15.01 24.09 6.50
C ILE A 87 -14.23 25.39 6.16
N ARG A 88 -14.37 25.91 4.95
CA ARG A 88 -13.76 27.17 4.51
C ARG A 88 -14.86 28.20 4.25
N PRO A 89 -14.94 29.31 5.00
CA PRO A 89 -15.83 30.40 4.62
C PRO A 89 -15.44 30.94 3.24
N PRO A 90 -16.41 31.34 2.41
CA PRO A 90 -16.12 31.92 1.10
C PRO A 90 -15.48 33.29 1.30
N GLY A 91 -14.15 33.35 1.21
CA GLY A 91 -13.39 34.59 1.17
C GLY A 91 -12.37 34.75 2.30
N SER A 92 -11.13 34.40 2.01
CA SER A 92 -9.92 35.05 2.55
C SER A 92 -8.76 34.79 1.59
#